data_AF-A0A2H9PDA8-F1
#
_entry.id   AF-A0A2H9PDA8-F1
#
_cell.length_a   1.000
_cell.length_b   1.000
_cell.length_c   1.000
_cell.angle_alpha   90.00
_cell.angle_beta   90.00
_cell.angle_gamma   90.00
#
_symmetry.space_group_name_H-M   'P 1'
#
loop_
_entity.id
_entity.type
_entity.pdbx_description
1 polymer ?
#
loop_
_entity_poly.entity_id
_entity_poly.type
_entity_poly.pdbx_seq_one_letter_code
_entity_poly.pdbx_strand_id
1 'polypeptide(L)'
;MQRKSDYLLRCLNSPREMILAGLGDGISKSVCNIDWGISSLVKKEYFCNLPGKLMAGVMDFYIRNAKKIGKKNRGAIKGLFEALNLAGISMVIAGSSAPASGGEHLISHFFDMFNYSKGKEVNLHGQQVGIATLVTARLYEKLLKLDVNGFKIDKLRQHYINSRQMRENIYRFYGRGMAVEVYPQLREKNLPWRKKEKEIQFIIRNWNKIRNIIKKNFIPESRLRKALKDAGAPRAFSKFGVSKKDIEKAILHAREIRGRYTVLDLADDLGVLEEFAKE
;
A
#
# COMPACT_ATOMS: atom_id res chain seq x y z
N MET A 1 -20.70 6.75 -34.28
CA MET A 1 -21.05 6.27 -32.91
C MET A 1 -20.62 4.81 -32.60
N GLN A 2 -20.04 4.06 -33.54
CA GLN A 2 -19.73 2.62 -33.42
C GLN A 2 -18.47 2.24 -32.60
N ARG A 3 -17.56 3.17 -32.28
CA ARG A 3 -16.31 2.85 -31.54
C ARG A 3 -16.47 2.67 -30.03
N LYS A 4 -17.58 3.14 -29.42
CA LYS A 4 -17.79 3.05 -27.96
C LYS A 4 -18.12 1.63 -27.47
N SER A 5 -18.50 0.70 -28.35
CA SER A 5 -18.84 -0.69 -27.98
C SER A 5 -17.63 -1.63 -27.88
N ASP A 6 -16.49 -1.28 -28.46
CA ASP A 6 -15.35 -2.20 -28.62
C ASP A 6 -14.61 -2.43 -27.29
N TYR A 7 -14.23 -1.37 -26.56
CA TYR A 7 -13.45 -1.53 -25.33
C TYR A 7 -14.20 -2.30 -24.22
N LEU A 8 -15.49 -2.05 -24.05
CA LEU A 8 -16.28 -2.70 -23.00
C LEU A 8 -16.52 -4.18 -23.31
N LEU A 9 -16.68 -4.52 -24.59
CA LEU A 9 -16.77 -5.91 -25.02
C LEU A 9 -15.46 -6.65 -24.74
N ARG A 10 -14.31 -6.03 -25.03
CA ARG A 10 -12.98 -6.57 -24.67
C ARG A 10 -12.85 -6.78 -23.16
N CYS A 11 -13.29 -5.81 -22.35
CA CYS A 11 -13.26 -5.95 -20.88
C CYS A 11 -14.14 -7.11 -20.40
N LEU A 12 -15.34 -7.28 -20.96
CA LEU A 12 -16.26 -8.37 -20.62
C LEU A 12 -15.71 -9.75 -21.00
N ASN A 13 -15.02 -9.82 -22.14
CA ASN A 13 -14.43 -11.05 -22.66
C ASN A 13 -13.06 -11.39 -22.01
N SER A 14 -12.48 -10.48 -21.21
CA SER A 14 -11.22 -10.72 -20.51
C SER A 14 -11.32 -11.86 -19.48
N PRO A 15 -10.22 -12.57 -19.19
CA PRO A 15 -10.17 -13.56 -18.11
C PRO A 15 -10.68 -13.01 -16.78
N ARG A 16 -11.42 -13.83 -16.02
CA ARG A 16 -12.05 -13.38 -14.77
C ARG A 16 -11.01 -12.92 -13.77
N GLU A 17 -9.86 -13.56 -13.75
CA GLU A 17 -8.72 -13.30 -12.88
C GLU A 17 -8.17 -11.88 -13.08
N MET A 18 -8.18 -11.37 -14.33
CA MET A 18 -7.76 -10.01 -14.67
C MET A 18 -8.76 -8.96 -14.18
N ILE A 19 -10.07 -9.24 -14.27
CA ILE A 19 -11.13 -8.37 -13.71
C ILE A 19 -10.99 -8.28 -12.19
N LEU A 20 -10.75 -9.42 -11.53
CA LEU A 20 -10.54 -9.47 -10.08
C LEU A 20 -9.25 -8.76 -9.67
N ALA A 21 -8.19 -8.86 -10.48
CA ALA A 21 -6.98 -8.06 -10.31
C ALA A 21 -7.29 -6.56 -10.40
N GLY A 22 -8.08 -6.14 -11.38
CA GLY A 22 -8.52 -4.75 -11.50
C GLY A 22 -9.29 -4.25 -10.27
N LEU A 23 -10.17 -5.07 -9.69
CA LEU A 23 -10.82 -4.73 -8.42
C LEU A 23 -9.81 -4.62 -7.27
N GLY A 24 -8.87 -5.56 -7.17
CA GLY A 24 -7.85 -5.57 -6.13
C GLY A 24 -6.92 -4.35 -6.18
N ASP A 25 -6.53 -3.91 -7.38
CA ASP A 25 -5.82 -2.63 -7.56
C ASP A 25 -6.73 -1.43 -7.24
N GLY A 26 -8.00 -1.46 -7.67
CA GLY A 26 -8.94 -0.37 -7.44
C GLY A 26 -9.15 -0.06 -5.95
N ILE A 27 -9.24 -1.09 -5.10
CA ILE A 27 -9.49 -0.88 -3.67
C ILE A 27 -8.31 -0.29 -2.90
N SER A 28 -7.08 -0.40 -3.41
CA SER A 28 -5.87 0.15 -2.77
C SER A 28 -5.94 1.67 -2.56
N LYS A 29 -6.78 2.34 -3.35
CA LYS A 29 -6.96 3.80 -3.31
C LYS A 29 -7.51 4.28 -1.96
N SER A 30 -8.11 3.38 -1.17
CA SER A 30 -8.53 3.65 0.20
C SER A 30 -7.38 3.80 1.20
N VAL A 31 -6.20 3.22 0.91
CA VAL A 31 -5.04 3.23 1.82
C VAL A 31 -3.91 4.11 1.29
N CYS A 32 -3.62 4.11 -0.02
CA CYS A 32 -2.51 4.91 -0.55
C CYS A 32 -2.77 6.43 -0.47
N ASN A 33 -4.02 6.88 -0.55
CA ASN A 33 -4.34 8.29 -0.32
C ASN A 33 -4.14 8.71 1.15
N ILE A 34 -4.28 7.77 2.10
CA ILE A 34 -3.95 8.02 3.51
C ILE A 34 -2.42 8.12 3.65
N ASP A 35 -1.67 7.21 3.02
CA ASP A 35 -0.21 7.28 2.97
C ASP A 35 0.27 8.63 2.43
N TRP A 36 -0.28 9.08 1.29
CA TRP A 36 0.12 10.35 0.69
C TRP A 36 -0.22 11.55 1.58
N GLY A 37 -1.38 11.54 2.22
CA GLY A 37 -1.76 12.58 3.18
C GLY A 37 -0.82 12.66 4.38
N ILE A 38 -0.48 11.51 4.98
CA ILE A 38 0.45 11.43 6.11
C ILE A 38 1.87 11.82 5.69
N SER A 39 2.33 11.32 4.55
CA SER A 39 3.64 11.63 4.00
C SER A 39 3.77 13.14 3.71
N SER A 40 2.75 13.79 3.16
CA SER A 40 2.75 15.26 3.01
C SER A 40 2.89 16.00 4.34
N LEU A 41 2.27 15.49 5.42
CA LEU A 41 2.35 16.11 6.73
C LEU A 41 3.73 15.92 7.37
N VAL A 42 4.30 14.71 7.26
CA VAL A 42 5.55 14.32 7.94
C VAL A 42 6.78 14.75 7.13
N LYS A 43 6.79 14.46 5.83
CA LYS A 43 7.91 14.69 4.91
C LYS A 43 7.83 16.03 4.18
N LYS A 44 6.72 16.76 4.30
CA LYS A 44 6.48 18.03 3.60
C LYS A 44 6.53 17.87 2.08
N GLU A 45 6.16 16.69 1.58
CA GLU A 45 6.06 16.47 0.13
C GLU A 45 4.81 17.14 -0.45
N TYR A 46 4.83 17.33 -1.78
CA TYR A 46 3.69 17.88 -2.50
C TYR A 46 2.43 17.03 -2.31
N PHE A 47 1.30 17.67 -2.08
CA PHE A 47 0.01 17.03 -1.95
C PHE A 47 -1.08 17.83 -2.67
N CYS A 48 -1.88 17.11 -3.45
CA CYS A 48 -3.02 17.69 -4.17
C CYS A 48 -4.31 17.01 -3.74
N ASN A 49 -5.30 17.81 -3.34
CA ASN A 49 -6.61 17.30 -2.97
C ASN A 49 -7.45 16.83 -4.18
N LEU A 50 -7.13 17.28 -5.40
CA LEU A 50 -7.93 16.99 -6.60
C LEU A 50 -7.99 15.49 -6.94
N PRO A 51 -6.88 14.73 -6.96
CA PRO A 51 -6.91 13.26 -7.07
C PRO A 51 -7.89 12.59 -6.12
N GLY A 52 -7.86 12.94 -4.83
CA GLY A 52 -8.79 12.40 -3.84
C GLY A 52 -10.26 12.75 -4.13
N LYS A 53 -10.52 13.97 -4.62
CA LYS A 53 -11.87 14.41 -5.03
C LYS A 53 -12.37 13.66 -6.27
N LEU A 54 -11.51 13.41 -7.25
CA LEU A 54 -11.87 12.64 -8.46
C LEU A 54 -12.23 11.19 -8.13
N MET A 55 -11.63 10.64 -7.09
CA MET A 55 -11.90 9.28 -6.61
C MET A 55 -13.06 9.21 -5.59
N ALA A 56 -13.73 10.33 -5.30
CA ALA A 56 -14.87 10.36 -4.39
C ALA A 56 -15.99 9.43 -4.88
N GLY A 57 -16.52 8.59 -3.97
CA GLY A 57 -17.57 7.63 -4.28
C GLY A 57 -17.12 6.38 -5.06
N VAL A 58 -15.90 6.33 -5.59
CA VAL A 58 -15.36 5.14 -6.28
C VAL A 58 -15.29 3.94 -5.35
N MET A 59 -14.86 4.14 -4.10
CA MET A 59 -14.80 3.05 -3.12
C MET A 59 -16.18 2.49 -2.78
N ASP A 60 -17.18 3.35 -2.63
CA ASP A 60 -18.57 2.91 -2.41
C ASP A 60 -19.14 2.20 -3.63
N PHE A 61 -18.74 2.61 -4.84
CA PHE A 61 -19.08 1.89 -6.06
C PHE A 61 -18.49 0.47 -6.03
N TYR A 62 -17.20 0.31 -5.73
CA TYR A 62 -16.56 -1.01 -5.67
C TYR A 62 -17.20 -1.92 -4.63
N ILE A 63 -17.45 -1.41 -3.42
CA ILE A 63 -18.03 -2.21 -2.33
C ILE A 63 -19.46 -2.64 -2.68
N ARG A 64 -20.31 -1.73 -3.19
CA ARG A 64 -21.70 -2.05 -3.54
C ARG A 64 -21.81 -2.97 -4.76
N ASN A 65 -20.87 -2.89 -5.70
CA ASN A 65 -20.90 -3.65 -6.95
C ASN A 65 -19.97 -4.86 -6.95
N ALA A 66 -19.26 -5.17 -5.87
CA ALA A 66 -18.29 -6.27 -5.81
C ALA A 66 -18.83 -7.60 -6.38
N LYS A 67 -20.01 -8.04 -5.92
CA LYS A 67 -20.67 -9.26 -6.44
C LYS A 67 -20.99 -9.17 -7.94
N LYS A 68 -21.38 -7.99 -8.42
CA LYS A 68 -21.69 -7.74 -9.83
C LYS A 68 -20.42 -7.72 -10.69
N ILE A 69 -19.31 -7.18 -10.17
CA ILE A 69 -17.99 -7.24 -10.80
C ILE A 69 -17.54 -8.70 -10.96
N GLY A 70 -17.64 -9.49 -9.89
CA GLY A 70 -17.28 -10.91 -9.90
C GLY A 70 -18.10 -11.77 -10.88
N LYS A 71 -19.34 -11.35 -11.17
CA LYS A 71 -20.26 -11.96 -12.15
C LYS A 71 -20.17 -11.33 -13.55
N LYS A 72 -19.17 -10.49 -13.82
CA LYS A 72 -18.97 -9.78 -15.09
C LYS A 72 -20.21 -9.00 -15.57
N ASN A 73 -20.96 -8.40 -14.65
CA ASN A 73 -22.10 -7.56 -15.05
C ASN A 73 -21.61 -6.34 -15.87
N ARG A 74 -22.23 -6.10 -17.02
CA ARG A 74 -21.85 -5.04 -17.97
C ARG A 74 -21.66 -3.67 -17.34
N GLY A 75 -22.62 -3.22 -16.52
CA GLY A 75 -22.54 -1.90 -15.86
C GLY A 75 -21.42 -1.85 -14.81
N ALA A 76 -21.25 -2.93 -14.04
CA ALA A 76 -20.20 -3.01 -13.03
C ALA A 76 -18.79 -3.03 -13.65
N ILE A 77 -18.60 -3.74 -14.77
CA ILE A 77 -17.32 -3.79 -15.48
C ILE A 77 -17.00 -2.45 -16.13
N LYS A 78 -18.00 -1.77 -16.71
CA LYS A 78 -17.84 -0.39 -17.20
C LYS A 78 -17.36 0.54 -16.09
N GLY A 79 -18.04 0.53 -14.94
CA GLY A 79 -17.66 1.40 -13.82
C GLY A 79 -16.28 1.04 -13.23
N LEU A 80 -15.91 -0.24 -13.18
CA LEU A 80 -14.55 -0.65 -12.79
C LEU A 80 -13.50 -0.10 -13.75
N PHE A 81 -13.73 -0.23 -15.05
CA PHE A 81 -12.82 0.30 -16.08
C PHE A 81 -12.68 1.83 -15.96
N GLU A 82 -13.79 2.56 -15.86
CA GLU A 82 -13.79 4.03 -15.74
C GLU A 82 -13.06 4.48 -14.47
N ALA A 83 -13.29 3.81 -13.34
CA ALA A 83 -12.65 4.14 -12.08
C ALA A 83 -11.14 3.86 -12.07
N LEU A 84 -10.68 2.79 -12.73
CA LEU A 84 -9.25 2.54 -12.92
C LEU A 84 -8.58 3.59 -13.82
N ASN A 85 -9.27 4.05 -14.86
CA ASN A 85 -8.78 5.16 -15.68
C ASN A 85 -8.70 6.47 -14.89
N LEU A 86 -9.66 6.75 -14.02
CA LEU A 86 -9.61 7.90 -13.10
C LEU A 86 -8.41 7.83 -12.16
N ALA A 87 -8.03 6.64 -11.69
CA ALA A 87 -6.80 6.47 -10.90
C ALA A 87 -5.54 6.80 -11.73
N GLY A 88 -5.51 6.42 -13.01
CA GLY A 88 -4.45 6.81 -13.95
C GLY A 88 -4.34 8.32 -14.13
N ILE A 89 -5.47 8.99 -14.39
CA ILE A 89 -5.54 10.46 -14.53
C ILE A 89 -5.10 11.14 -13.23
N SER A 90 -5.46 10.57 -12.08
CA SER A 90 -5.06 11.08 -10.76
C SER A 90 -3.54 11.09 -10.57
N MET A 91 -2.83 10.06 -11.06
CA MET A 91 -1.36 10.03 -11.02
C MET A 91 -0.74 11.12 -11.91
N VAL A 92 -1.31 11.34 -13.11
CA VAL A 92 -0.84 12.40 -14.02
C VAL A 92 -0.98 13.78 -13.36
N ILE A 93 -2.14 14.05 -12.75
CA ILE A 93 -2.39 15.32 -12.03
C ILE A 93 -1.42 15.49 -10.86
N ALA A 94 -1.13 14.41 -10.13
CA ALA A 94 -0.23 14.46 -8.98
C ALA A 94 1.26 14.55 -9.35
N GLY A 95 1.62 14.28 -10.63
CA GLY A 95 3.01 14.14 -11.05
C GLY A 95 3.75 12.95 -10.40
N SER A 96 3.02 12.02 -9.79
CA SER A 96 3.57 10.86 -9.08
C SER A 96 2.53 9.75 -8.93
N SER A 97 2.97 8.55 -8.56
CA SER A 97 2.05 7.44 -8.29
C SER A 97 1.43 7.45 -6.88
N ALA A 98 1.79 8.42 -6.02
CA ALA A 98 1.31 8.49 -4.63
C ALA A 98 -0.23 8.39 -4.46
N PRO A 99 -1.10 9.01 -5.29
CA PRO A 99 -2.55 8.85 -5.15
C PRO A 99 -3.09 7.45 -5.47
N ALA A 100 -2.28 6.58 -6.10
CA ALA A 100 -2.69 5.24 -6.52
C ALA A 100 -1.84 4.11 -5.94
N SER A 101 -0.71 4.43 -5.29
CA SER A 101 0.31 3.47 -4.84
C SER A 101 0.92 3.89 -3.49
N GLY A 102 0.74 3.07 -2.46
CA GLY A 102 1.26 3.25 -1.12
C GLY A 102 2.00 2.00 -0.62
N GLY A 103 2.01 1.77 0.68
CA GLY A 103 2.64 0.63 1.34
C GLY A 103 2.11 -0.72 0.83
N GLU A 104 0.85 -0.78 0.41
CA GLU A 104 0.26 -1.99 -0.18
C GLU A 104 0.89 -2.35 -1.53
N HIS A 105 1.23 -1.34 -2.34
CA HIS A 105 1.98 -1.56 -3.58
C HIS A 105 3.43 -1.95 -3.29
N LEU A 106 4.05 -1.38 -2.25
CA LEU A 106 5.39 -1.78 -1.86
C LEU A 106 5.44 -3.26 -1.45
N ILE A 107 4.44 -3.75 -0.72
CA ILE A 107 4.33 -5.19 -0.40
C ILE A 107 4.19 -6.03 -1.67
N SER A 108 3.35 -5.60 -2.62
CA SER A 108 3.22 -6.27 -3.93
C SER A 108 4.54 -6.32 -4.69
N HIS A 109 5.21 -5.17 -4.84
CA HIS A 109 6.50 -5.08 -5.54
C HIS A 109 7.63 -5.84 -4.84
N PHE A 110 7.60 -5.95 -3.52
CA PHE A 110 8.52 -6.80 -2.79
C PHE A 110 8.40 -8.26 -3.27
N PHE A 111 7.16 -8.78 -3.37
CA PHE A 111 6.95 -10.13 -3.89
C PHE A 111 7.33 -10.26 -5.36
N ASP A 112 7.03 -9.26 -6.21
CA ASP A 112 7.42 -9.27 -7.62
C ASP A 112 8.95 -9.40 -7.76
N MET A 113 9.70 -8.59 -7.00
CA MET A 113 11.17 -8.60 -7.00
C MET A 113 11.74 -9.92 -6.48
N PHE A 114 11.18 -10.47 -5.40
CA PHE A 114 11.62 -11.75 -4.83
C PHE A 114 11.26 -12.97 -5.69
N ASN A 115 10.12 -12.94 -6.39
CA ASN A 115 9.76 -14.00 -7.32
C ASN A 115 10.64 -13.96 -8.57
N TYR A 116 10.87 -12.76 -9.12
CA TYR A 116 11.75 -12.56 -10.27
C TYR A 116 13.18 -13.03 -10.00
N SER A 117 13.76 -12.67 -8.84
CA SER A 117 15.11 -13.12 -8.46
C SER A 117 15.24 -14.64 -8.25
N LYS A 118 14.12 -15.36 -8.08
CA LYS A 118 14.06 -16.81 -7.96
C LYS A 118 13.63 -17.51 -9.25
N GLY A 119 13.49 -16.77 -10.36
CA GLY A 119 12.98 -17.31 -11.63
C GLY A 119 11.54 -17.82 -11.56
N LYS A 120 10.73 -17.32 -10.61
CA LYS A 120 9.33 -17.69 -10.44
C LYS A 120 8.42 -16.74 -11.19
N GLU A 121 7.28 -17.26 -11.65
CA GLU A 121 6.23 -16.42 -12.22
C GLU A 121 5.71 -15.39 -11.21
N VAL A 122 5.41 -14.21 -11.72
CA VAL A 122 4.85 -13.11 -10.95
C VAL A 122 3.33 -13.21 -10.99
N ASN A 123 2.68 -13.17 -9.82
CA ASN A 123 1.22 -13.20 -9.74
C ASN A 123 0.62 -11.91 -10.31
N LEU A 124 -0.64 -11.94 -10.77
CA LEU A 124 -1.34 -10.75 -11.22
C LEU A 124 -1.27 -9.61 -10.19
N HIS A 125 -0.63 -8.51 -10.58
CA HIS A 125 -0.29 -7.40 -9.69
C HIS A 125 -1.47 -6.93 -8.83
N GLY A 126 -2.62 -6.66 -9.46
CA GLY A 126 -3.80 -6.19 -8.74
C GLY A 126 -4.36 -7.18 -7.72
N GLN A 127 -4.15 -8.50 -7.90
CA GLN A 127 -4.54 -9.48 -6.87
C GLN A 127 -3.59 -9.43 -5.67
N GLN A 128 -2.29 -9.26 -5.90
CA GLN A 128 -1.31 -9.07 -4.83
C GLN A 128 -1.60 -7.77 -4.06
N VAL A 129 -1.81 -6.66 -4.78
CA VAL A 129 -2.18 -5.35 -4.23
C VAL A 129 -3.48 -5.43 -3.43
N GLY A 130 -4.49 -6.14 -3.92
CA GLY A 130 -5.76 -6.32 -3.20
C GLY A 130 -5.58 -7.00 -1.84
N ILE A 131 -4.69 -8.00 -1.74
CA ILE A 131 -4.38 -8.67 -0.46
C ILE A 131 -3.52 -7.76 0.42
N ALA A 132 -2.51 -7.10 -0.16
CA ALA A 132 -1.66 -6.15 0.56
C ALA A 132 -2.47 -4.97 1.14
N THR A 133 -3.54 -4.55 0.46
CA THR A 133 -4.48 -3.54 0.93
C THR A 133 -5.17 -3.98 2.22
N LEU A 134 -5.48 -5.27 2.37
CA LEU A 134 -6.00 -5.80 3.64
C LEU A 134 -4.96 -5.72 4.75
N VAL A 135 -3.69 -6.03 4.43
CA VAL A 135 -2.58 -5.94 5.40
C VAL A 135 -2.41 -4.50 5.88
N THR A 136 -2.32 -3.52 4.97
CA THR A 136 -2.15 -2.12 5.36
C THR A 136 -3.39 -1.54 6.02
N ALA A 137 -4.60 -1.96 5.64
CA ALA A 137 -5.82 -1.58 6.35
C ALA A 137 -5.81 -2.07 7.81
N ARG A 138 -5.40 -3.33 8.08
CA ARG A 138 -5.21 -3.83 9.46
C ARG A 138 -4.14 -3.05 10.22
N LEU A 139 -3.05 -2.66 9.56
CA LEU A 139 -2.03 -1.84 10.18
C LEU A 139 -2.59 -0.47 10.59
N TYR A 140 -3.40 0.15 9.74
CA TYR A 140 -4.12 1.38 10.09
C TYR A 140 -5.09 1.20 11.27
N GLU A 141 -5.79 0.06 11.37
CA GLU A 141 -6.63 -0.26 12.55
C GLU A 141 -5.80 -0.35 13.84
N LYS A 142 -4.61 -0.97 13.78
CA LYS A 142 -3.68 -1.03 14.92
C LYS A 142 -3.19 0.37 15.30
N LEU A 143 -2.79 1.18 14.33
CA LEU A 143 -2.35 2.56 14.56
C LEU A 143 -3.47 3.43 15.15
N LEU A 144 -4.72 3.30 14.71
CA LEU A 144 -5.84 4.06 15.29
C LEU A 144 -6.06 3.77 16.78
N LYS A 145 -5.70 2.57 17.24
CA LYS A 145 -5.81 2.14 18.65
C LYS A 145 -4.57 2.48 19.49
N LEU A 146 -3.47 2.85 18.85
CA LEU A 146 -2.19 3.11 19.51
C LEU A 146 -2.25 4.39 20.36
N ASP A 147 -1.89 4.29 21.64
CA ASP A 147 -1.62 5.44 22.49
C ASP A 147 -0.18 5.93 22.29
N VAL A 148 -0.02 7.12 21.72
CA VAL A 148 1.29 7.68 21.44
C VAL A 148 1.89 8.47 22.60
N ASN A 149 1.09 8.81 23.62
CA ASN A 149 1.55 9.68 24.71
C ASN A 149 2.53 8.97 25.65
N GLY A 150 2.46 7.63 25.71
CA GLY A 150 3.36 6.79 26.51
C GLY A 150 4.66 6.38 25.79
N PHE A 151 4.95 6.90 24.59
CA PHE A 151 6.09 6.46 23.81
C PHE A 151 7.44 6.82 24.45
N LYS A 152 8.22 5.79 24.76
CA LYS A 152 9.59 5.94 25.25
C LYS A 152 10.55 6.01 24.07
N ILE A 153 10.87 7.23 23.62
CA ILE A 153 11.80 7.49 22.50
C ILE A 153 13.15 6.80 22.72
N ASP A 154 13.62 6.69 23.97
CA ASP A 154 14.87 5.98 24.30
C ASP A 154 14.86 4.51 23.87
N LYS A 155 13.71 3.83 23.93
CA LYS A 155 13.59 2.46 23.43
C LYS A 155 13.76 2.41 21.92
N LEU A 156 13.15 3.35 21.19
CA LEU A 156 13.32 3.45 19.73
C LEU A 156 14.79 3.74 19.37
N ARG A 157 15.48 4.54 20.17
CA ARG A 157 16.91 4.85 19.98
C ARG A 157 17.79 3.61 20.08
N GLN A 158 17.52 2.72 21.04
CA GLN A 158 18.32 1.51 21.27
C GLN A 158 18.29 0.56 20.07
N HIS A 159 17.19 0.54 19.32
CA HIS A 159 17.03 -0.28 18.12
C HIS A 159 17.37 0.46 16.82
N TYR A 160 17.74 1.75 16.89
CA TYR A 160 18.04 2.53 15.71
C TYR A 160 19.44 2.26 15.19
N ILE A 161 19.53 1.73 13.97
CA ILE A 161 20.80 1.40 13.32
C ILE A 161 21.37 2.60 12.55
N ASN A 162 22.70 2.69 12.48
CA ASN A 162 23.36 3.72 11.68
C ASN A 162 23.42 3.35 10.18
N SER A 163 23.80 4.30 9.34
CA SER A 163 23.85 4.12 7.88
C SER A 163 24.75 2.97 7.41
N ARG A 164 25.82 2.65 8.15
CA ARG A 164 26.72 1.54 7.84
C ARG A 164 26.04 0.20 8.13
N GLN A 165 25.50 0.04 9.33
CA GLN A 165 24.75 -1.17 9.72
C GLN A 165 23.54 -1.38 8.80
N MET A 166 22.81 -0.32 8.45
CA MET A 166 21.70 -0.37 7.50
C MET A 166 22.17 -0.90 6.14
N ARG A 167 23.28 -0.38 5.61
CA ARG A 167 23.86 -0.88 4.35
C ARG A 167 24.22 -2.36 4.45
N GLU A 168 24.90 -2.77 5.52
CA GLU A 168 25.29 -4.17 5.75
C GLU A 168 24.07 -5.09 5.82
N ASN A 169 23.00 -4.67 6.51
CA ASN A 169 21.75 -5.43 6.59
C ASN A 169 21.06 -5.57 5.23
N ILE A 170 20.99 -4.49 4.44
CA ILE A 170 20.42 -4.53 3.08
C ILE A 170 21.19 -5.49 2.18
N TYR A 171 22.53 -5.41 2.18
CA TYR A 171 23.36 -6.30 1.36
C TYR A 171 23.28 -7.76 1.83
N ARG A 172 23.14 -8.00 3.14
CA ARG A 172 22.94 -9.34 3.70
C ARG A 172 21.59 -9.92 3.30
N PHE A 173 20.53 -9.13 3.32
CA PHE A 173 19.17 -9.61 3.07
C PHE A 173 18.86 -9.79 1.57
N TYR A 174 19.17 -8.78 0.75
CA TYR A 174 18.85 -8.77 -0.68
C TYR A 174 19.94 -9.42 -1.54
N GLY A 175 21.13 -9.64 -0.99
CA GLY A 175 22.31 -10.00 -1.77
C GLY A 175 22.77 -8.84 -2.67
N ARG A 176 23.98 -8.98 -3.25
CA ARG A 176 24.63 -7.89 -3.99
C ARG A 176 23.80 -7.38 -5.18
N GLY A 177 23.07 -8.25 -5.88
CA GLY A 177 22.29 -7.88 -7.07
C GLY A 177 21.17 -6.90 -6.76
N MET A 178 20.21 -7.29 -5.91
CA MET A 178 19.07 -6.44 -5.56
C MET A 178 19.47 -5.28 -4.64
N ALA A 179 20.46 -5.45 -3.76
CA ALA A 179 20.87 -4.43 -2.82
C ALA A 179 21.38 -3.13 -3.48
N VAL A 180 21.95 -3.21 -4.70
CA VAL A 180 22.43 -2.02 -5.43
C VAL A 180 21.27 -1.10 -5.82
N GLU A 181 20.09 -1.65 -6.11
CA GLU A 181 18.88 -0.90 -6.44
C GLU A 181 18.09 -0.49 -5.19
N VAL A 182 18.02 -1.36 -4.17
CA VAL A 182 17.25 -1.11 -2.94
C VAL A 182 17.94 -0.10 -2.03
N TYR A 183 19.26 -0.16 -1.87
CA TYR A 183 19.98 0.69 -0.91
C TYR A 183 19.82 2.20 -1.19
N PRO A 184 19.94 2.70 -2.44
CA PRO A 184 19.67 4.11 -2.74
C PRO A 184 18.25 4.54 -2.36
N GLN A 185 17.25 3.69 -2.58
CA GLN A 185 15.84 3.98 -2.28
C GLN A 185 15.62 4.16 -0.77
N LEU A 186 16.12 3.23 0.05
CA LEU A 186 16.04 3.37 1.51
C LEU A 186 16.84 4.59 2.01
N ARG A 187 17.98 4.88 1.39
CA ARG A 187 18.84 6.02 1.77
C ARG A 187 18.14 7.37 1.62
N GLU A 188 17.25 7.54 0.64
CA GLU A 188 16.48 8.78 0.44
C GLU A 188 15.66 9.19 1.66
N LYS A 189 15.19 8.21 2.44
CA LYS A 189 14.36 8.44 3.63
C LYS A 189 15.07 8.12 4.95
N ASN A 190 16.29 7.62 4.90
CA ASN A 190 17.08 7.36 6.11
C ASN A 190 17.63 8.68 6.68
N LEU A 191 17.49 8.86 8.00
CA LEU A 191 17.88 10.08 8.69
C LEU A 191 18.86 9.76 9.81
N PRO A 192 19.90 10.56 10.06
CA PRO A 192 20.65 10.45 11.31
C PRO A 192 19.71 10.53 12.51
N TRP A 193 19.99 9.79 13.59
CA TRP A 193 19.10 9.68 14.76
C TRP A 193 18.56 11.04 15.23
N ARG A 194 19.42 12.05 15.37
CA ARG A 194 19.02 13.41 15.78
C ARG A 194 17.90 14.02 14.90
N LYS A 195 17.87 13.74 13.60
CA LYS A 195 16.80 14.17 12.69
C LYS A 195 15.59 13.25 12.78
N LYS A 196 15.80 11.93 12.88
CA LYS A 196 14.72 10.94 13.06
C LYS A 196 13.93 11.16 14.35
N GLU A 197 14.62 11.44 15.45
CA GLU A 197 14.00 11.78 16.74
C GLU A 197 13.07 13.00 16.64
N LYS A 198 13.49 14.06 15.94
CA LYS A 198 12.63 15.23 15.68
C LYS A 198 11.40 14.89 14.84
N GLU A 199 11.55 14.00 13.88
CA GLU A 199 10.44 13.49 13.06
C GLU A 199 9.45 12.69 13.91
N ILE A 200 9.92 11.77 14.75
CA ILE A 200 9.09 11.01 15.69
C ILE A 200 8.37 11.95 16.67
N GLN A 201 9.08 12.92 17.26
CA GLN A 201 8.46 13.93 18.13
C GLN A 201 7.43 14.79 17.38
N PHE A 202 7.65 15.08 16.10
CA PHE A 202 6.67 15.77 15.26
C PHE A 202 5.42 14.90 15.02
N ILE A 203 5.59 13.61 14.73
CA ILE A 203 4.51 12.63 14.57
C ILE A 203 3.67 12.56 15.85
N ILE A 204 4.30 12.39 17.02
CA ILE A 204 3.62 12.31 18.32
C ILE A 204 2.83 13.59 18.59
N ARG A 205 3.45 14.77 18.45
CA ARG A 205 2.77 16.06 18.67
C ARG A 205 1.60 16.31 17.71
N ASN A 206 1.66 15.78 16.49
CA ASN A 206 0.61 15.95 15.47
C ASN A 206 -0.27 14.71 15.33
N TRP A 207 -0.26 13.79 16.29
CA TRP A 207 -0.93 12.50 16.16
C TRP A 207 -2.44 12.62 15.95
N ASN A 208 -3.10 13.60 16.59
CA ASN A 208 -4.51 13.87 16.35
C ASN A 208 -4.79 14.26 14.88
N LYS A 209 -3.89 15.00 14.23
CA LYS A 209 -4.01 15.32 12.79
C LYS A 209 -3.82 14.07 11.94
N ILE A 210 -2.84 13.23 12.26
CA ILE A 210 -2.61 11.95 11.58
C ILE A 210 -3.85 11.05 11.71
N ARG A 211 -4.39 10.90 12.91
CA ARG A 211 -5.65 10.15 13.15
C ARG A 211 -6.80 10.70 12.34
N ASN A 212 -6.93 12.02 12.21
CA ASN A 212 -7.98 12.63 11.39
C ASN A 212 -7.78 12.35 9.90
N ILE A 213 -6.55 12.38 9.39
CA ILE A 213 -6.22 12.00 8.00
C ILE A 213 -6.65 10.55 7.75
N ILE A 214 -6.31 9.63 8.67
CA ILE A 214 -6.72 8.23 8.57
C ILE A 214 -8.25 8.14 8.57
N LYS A 215 -8.92 8.61 9.62
CA LYS A 215 -10.39 8.48 9.80
C LYS A 215 -11.21 9.06 8.64
N LYS A 216 -10.73 10.11 7.96
CA LYS A 216 -11.45 10.76 6.87
C LYS A 216 -11.71 9.82 5.69
N ASN A 217 -10.75 8.96 5.34
CA ASN A 217 -10.82 8.09 4.15
C ASN A 217 -10.74 6.59 4.49
N PHE A 218 -10.59 6.26 5.78
CA PHE A 218 -10.34 4.89 6.21
C PHE A 218 -11.55 3.98 6.01
N ILE A 219 -11.31 2.85 5.36
CA ILE A 219 -12.26 1.76 5.23
C ILE A 219 -11.71 0.57 6.03
N PRO A 220 -12.46 0.06 7.03
CA PRO A 220 -12.05 -1.09 7.82
C PRO A 220 -11.69 -2.30 6.95
N GLU A 221 -10.70 -3.06 7.40
CA GLU A 221 -10.23 -4.21 6.64
C GLU A 221 -11.36 -5.21 6.38
N SER A 222 -12.23 -5.40 7.37
CA SER A 222 -13.38 -6.31 7.27
C SER A 222 -14.31 -5.98 6.09
N ARG A 223 -14.52 -4.69 5.81
CA ARG A 223 -15.33 -4.24 4.65
C ARG A 223 -14.62 -4.50 3.33
N LEU A 224 -13.31 -4.24 3.26
CA LEU A 224 -12.49 -4.51 2.07
C LEU A 224 -12.41 -6.01 1.78
N ARG A 225 -12.17 -6.82 2.82
CA ARG A 225 -12.15 -8.29 2.77
C ARG A 225 -13.49 -8.83 2.30
N LYS A 226 -14.61 -8.26 2.77
CA LYS A 226 -15.95 -8.62 2.30
C LYS A 226 -16.14 -8.29 0.82
N ALA A 227 -15.73 -7.12 0.35
CA ALA A 227 -15.83 -6.75 -1.07
C ALA A 227 -15.04 -7.73 -1.96
N LEU A 228 -13.78 -8.05 -1.61
CA LEU A 228 -13.00 -9.05 -2.33
C LEU A 228 -13.67 -10.44 -2.28
N LYS A 229 -14.24 -10.83 -1.14
CA LYS A 229 -14.97 -12.11 -0.99
C LYS A 229 -16.18 -12.17 -1.91
N ASP A 230 -16.99 -11.12 -1.93
CA ASP A 230 -18.23 -11.05 -2.71
C ASP A 230 -17.95 -11.08 -4.23
N ALA A 231 -16.83 -10.50 -4.68
CA ALA A 231 -16.37 -10.61 -6.06
C ALA A 231 -15.77 -11.99 -6.39
N GLY A 232 -15.34 -12.73 -5.36
CA GLY A 232 -14.59 -13.97 -5.49
C GLY A 232 -13.11 -13.75 -5.83
N ALA A 233 -12.55 -12.62 -5.42
CA ALA A 233 -11.12 -12.30 -5.52
C ALA A 233 -10.30 -12.99 -4.41
N PRO A 234 -8.99 -13.21 -4.62
CA PRO A 234 -8.06 -13.65 -3.58
C PRO A 234 -8.03 -12.71 -2.37
N ARG A 235 -7.79 -13.27 -1.18
CA ARG A 235 -7.82 -12.54 0.12
C ARG A 235 -6.69 -12.93 1.08
N ALA A 236 -5.77 -13.76 0.64
CA ALA A 236 -4.66 -14.26 1.43
C ALA A 236 -3.52 -14.71 0.50
N PHE A 237 -2.29 -14.33 0.83
CA PHE A 237 -1.11 -14.66 0.03
C PHE A 237 -0.82 -16.17 -0.03
N SER A 238 -1.38 -16.96 0.89
CA SER A 238 -1.31 -18.44 0.83
C SER A 238 -1.92 -19.01 -0.45
N LYS A 239 -2.84 -18.30 -1.11
CA LYS A 239 -3.35 -18.67 -2.45
C LYS A 239 -2.30 -18.60 -3.55
N PHE A 240 -1.20 -17.90 -3.31
CA PHE A 240 -0.06 -17.75 -4.21
C PHE A 240 1.18 -18.52 -3.72
N GLY A 241 0.99 -19.48 -2.80
CA GLY A 241 2.10 -20.28 -2.26
C GLY A 241 3.07 -19.49 -1.37
N VAL A 242 2.68 -18.31 -0.89
CA VAL A 242 3.52 -17.48 -0.01
C VAL A 242 3.37 -17.94 1.44
N SER A 243 4.50 -18.19 2.10
CA SER A 243 4.53 -18.63 3.50
C SER A 243 4.30 -17.47 4.48
N LYS A 244 3.90 -17.77 5.73
CA LYS A 244 3.78 -16.73 6.79
C LYS A 244 5.11 -15.97 6.99
N LYS A 245 6.24 -16.67 6.95
CA LYS A 245 7.58 -16.07 7.06
C LYS A 245 7.88 -15.10 5.91
N ASP A 246 7.42 -15.39 4.69
CA ASP A 246 7.63 -14.49 3.54
C ASP A 246 6.70 -13.27 3.61
N ILE A 247 5.50 -13.41 4.18
CA ILE A 247 4.61 -12.28 4.48
C ILE A 247 5.24 -11.36 5.53
N GLU A 248 5.76 -11.93 6.62
CA GLU A 248 6.48 -11.18 7.67
C GLU A 248 7.64 -10.39 7.08
N LYS A 249 8.49 -11.05 6.26
CA LYS A 249 9.57 -10.38 5.53
C LYS A 249 9.05 -9.25 4.65
N ALA A 250 7.97 -9.48 3.90
CA ALA A 250 7.41 -8.45 3.03
C ALA A 250 6.93 -7.23 3.83
N ILE A 251 6.27 -7.42 4.97
CA ILE A 251 5.81 -6.33 5.83
C ILE A 251 6.99 -5.51 6.35
N LEU A 252 8.06 -6.17 6.80
CA LEU A 252 9.26 -5.52 7.35
C LEU A 252 10.07 -4.77 6.28
N HIS A 253 10.24 -5.40 5.11
CA HIS A 253 11.23 -4.98 4.12
C HIS A 253 10.64 -4.24 2.90
N ALA A 254 9.33 -4.30 2.66
CA ALA A 254 8.70 -3.59 1.54
C ALA A 254 8.95 -2.08 1.57
N ARG A 255 9.04 -1.46 2.76
CA ARG A 255 9.41 -0.05 2.90
C ARG A 255 10.76 0.27 2.23
N GLU A 256 11.68 -0.67 2.14
CA GLU A 256 13.08 -0.39 1.77
C GLU A 256 13.23 -0.19 0.26
N ILE A 257 12.31 -0.73 -0.54
CA ILE A 257 12.43 -0.81 -1.99
C ILE A 257 12.07 0.49 -2.73
N ARG A 258 11.53 1.50 -2.02
CA ARG A 258 11.20 2.82 -2.57
C ARG A 258 11.43 3.94 -1.55
N GLY A 259 11.94 5.08 -2.01
CA GLY A 259 12.14 6.30 -1.21
C GLY A 259 10.88 7.02 -0.72
N ARG A 260 9.69 6.42 -0.88
CA ARG A 260 8.41 6.98 -0.43
C ARG A 260 8.16 6.67 1.05
N TYR A 261 7.57 7.61 1.77
CA TYR A 261 7.09 7.41 3.14
C TYR A 261 5.63 6.92 3.13
N THR A 262 5.35 5.82 3.83
CA THR A 262 4.07 5.11 3.83
C THR A 262 3.65 4.71 5.24
N VAL A 263 2.52 4.01 5.39
CA VAL A 263 2.12 3.40 6.67
C VAL A 263 3.17 2.45 7.25
N LEU A 264 3.95 1.77 6.40
CA LEU A 264 5.04 0.91 6.85
C LEU A 264 6.15 1.75 7.50
N ASP A 265 6.42 2.93 6.94
CA ASP A 265 7.32 3.94 7.50
C ASP A 265 6.87 4.45 8.85
N LEU A 266 5.60 4.86 8.93
CA LEU A 266 5.01 5.34 10.17
C LEU A 266 5.01 4.27 11.28
N ALA A 267 4.70 3.02 10.96
CA ALA A 267 4.65 1.94 11.94
C ALA A 267 6.02 1.59 12.51
N ASP A 268 7.08 1.66 11.70
CA ASP A 268 8.46 1.43 12.13
C ASP A 268 9.01 2.60 12.94
N ASP A 269 8.71 3.84 12.52
CA ASP A 269 9.06 5.04 13.29
C ASP A 269 8.41 5.04 14.68
N LEU A 270 7.25 4.37 14.80
CA LEU A 270 6.55 4.11 16.05
C LEU A 270 6.87 2.73 16.64
N GLY A 271 7.86 2.00 16.14
CA GLY A 271 8.33 0.73 16.71
C GLY A 271 7.29 -0.39 16.81
N VAL A 272 6.19 -0.33 16.06
CA VAL A 272 5.10 -1.34 16.10
C VAL A 272 5.08 -2.24 14.85
N LEU A 273 5.90 -1.96 13.84
CA LEU A 273 5.92 -2.73 12.58
C LEU A 273 6.34 -4.18 12.80
N GLU A 274 7.36 -4.42 13.63
CA GLU A 274 7.87 -5.78 13.86
C GLU A 274 6.88 -6.66 14.62
N GLU A 275 6.24 -6.13 15.65
CA GLU A 275 5.16 -6.81 16.37
C GLU A 275 4.01 -7.14 15.41
N PHE A 276 3.59 -6.16 14.61
CA PHE A 276 2.51 -6.34 13.64
C PHE A 276 2.83 -7.39 12.57
N ALA A 277 4.08 -7.47 12.10
CA ALA A 277 4.48 -8.43 11.08
C ALA A 277 4.36 -9.90 11.54
N LYS A 278 4.39 -10.14 12.86
CA LYS A 278 4.33 -11.48 13.47
C LYS A 278 2.89 -11.97 13.72
N GLU A 279 1.90 -11.07 13.72
CA GLU A 279 0.45 -11.37 13.92
C GLU A 279 -0.16 -12.16 12.75
#